data_AF-A0A8X6T561-F1
#
_entry.id   AF-A0A8X6T561-F1
#
_cell.length_a   1.000
_cell.length_b   1.000
_cell.length_c   1.000
_cell.angle_alpha   90.00
_cell.angle_beta   90.00
_cell.angle_gamma   90.00
#
_symmetry.space_group_name_H-M   'P 1'
#
loop_
_entity.id
_entity.type
_entity.pdbx_description
1 polymer ?
#
loop_
_entity_poly.entity_id
_entity_poly.type
_entity_poly.pdbx_seq_one_letter_code
_entity_poly.pdbx_strand_id
1 'polypeptide(L)'
;MQSAVIAAFFHCCSSKHQPKYGQCPVGDESWCKFQRAKASNIVYQDKSLGLPQNIVNTIKPVYMDLCDRNLLTKCLQGKTQNPNESFNAILWQILPKEVFVEHQTLR
;
A
#
# COMPACT_ATOMS: atom_id res chain seq x y z
N MET A 1 -8.46 6.42 6.36
CA MET A 1 -7.23 5.99 5.69
C MET A 1 -6.14 5.58 6.68
N GLN A 2 -5.67 6.48 7.56
CA GLN A 2 -4.58 6.18 8.52
C GLN A 2 -4.78 4.87 9.31
N SER A 3 -5.93 4.69 9.97
CA SER A 3 -6.20 3.46 10.74
C SER A 3 -6.16 2.20 9.88
N ALA A 4 -6.60 2.28 8.61
CA ALA A 4 -6.57 1.14 7.69
C ALA A 4 -5.15 0.79 7.24
N VAL A 5 -4.29 1.79 7.02
CA VAL A 5 -2.87 1.57 6.67
C VAL A 5 -2.12 0.96 7.87
N ILE A 6 -2.33 1.48 9.07
CA ILE A 6 -1.79 0.91 10.31
C ILE A 6 -2.29 -0.54 10.50
N ALA A 7 -3.57 -0.80 10.24
CA ALA A 7 -4.15 -2.13 10.32
C ALA A 7 -3.48 -3.12 9.35
N ALA A 8 -3.17 -2.67 8.13
CA ALA A 8 -2.47 -3.50 7.14
C ALA A 8 -1.08 -3.92 7.65
N PHE A 9 -0.32 -3.01 8.25
CA PHE A 9 0.98 -3.34 8.84
C PHE A 9 0.88 -4.39 9.95
N PHE A 10 0.00 -4.16 10.94
CA PHE A 10 -0.15 -5.10 12.04
C PHE A 10 -0.71 -6.44 11.59
N HIS A 11 -1.59 -6.46 10.58
CA HIS A 11 -2.05 -7.68 9.95
C HIS A 11 -0.90 -8.49 9.35
N CYS A 12 0.00 -7.85 8.58
CA CYS A 12 1.18 -8.52 8.02
C CYS A 12 2.17 -9.00 9.09
N CYS A 13 2.26 -8.27 10.22
CA CYS A 13 3.09 -8.67 11.36
C CYS A 13 2.45 -9.76 12.22
N SER A 14 1.18 -10.11 11.99
CA SER A 14 0.45 -11.09 12.78
C SER A 14 0.92 -12.50 12.46
N SER A 15 0.98 -13.34 13.49
CA SER A 15 1.26 -14.77 13.34
C SER A 15 0.37 -15.59 14.25
N LYS A 16 0.35 -16.91 14.01
CA LYS A 16 -0.35 -17.87 14.88
C LYS A 16 0.02 -17.73 16.37
N HIS A 17 1.28 -17.43 16.66
CA HIS A 17 1.79 -17.32 18.04
C HIS A 17 1.64 -15.92 18.62
N GLN A 18 1.58 -14.90 17.76
CA GLN A 18 1.43 -13.50 18.16
C GLN A 18 0.36 -12.83 17.28
N PRO A 19 -0.92 -13.06 17.56
CA PRO A 19 -2.00 -12.45 16.79
C PRO A 19 -2.02 -10.93 17.00
N LYS A 20 -1.97 -10.18 15.89
CA LYS A 20 -2.00 -8.70 15.87
C LYS A 20 -3.17 -8.17 15.03
N TYR A 21 -4.31 -8.85 15.10
CA TYR A 21 -5.51 -8.50 14.35
C TYR A 21 -6.35 -7.36 14.96
N GLY A 22 -5.94 -6.81 16.10
CA GLY A 22 -6.73 -5.83 16.87
C GLY A 22 -7.03 -4.54 16.10
N GLN A 23 -6.18 -4.15 15.16
CA GLN A 23 -6.35 -2.96 14.35
C GLN A 23 -7.17 -3.22 13.07
N CYS A 24 -7.40 -4.48 12.70
CA CYS A 24 -8.19 -4.83 11.52
C CYS A 24 -9.66 -4.42 11.70
N PRO A 25 -10.36 -4.05 10.61
CA PRO A 25 -11.79 -3.75 10.69
C PRO A 25 -12.56 -4.95 11.23
N VAL A 26 -13.58 -4.70 12.05
CA VAL A 26 -14.44 -5.74 12.62
C VAL A 26 -15.63 -6.01 11.71
N GLY A 27 -16.25 -7.19 11.83
CA GLY A 27 -17.44 -7.58 11.08
C GLY A 27 -17.18 -8.63 10.00
N ASP A 28 -18.28 -9.12 9.44
CA ASP A 28 -18.36 -10.07 8.33
C ASP A 28 -17.83 -9.52 7.00
N GLU A 29 -17.94 -8.21 6.79
CA GLU A 29 -17.38 -7.48 5.65
C GLU A 29 -15.90 -7.09 5.81
N SER A 30 -15.26 -7.53 6.90
CA SER A 30 -13.83 -7.25 7.11
C SER A 30 -12.96 -7.95 6.07
N TRP A 31 -11.98 -7.25 5.49
CA TRP A 31 -10.97 -7.93 4.68
C TRP A 31 -10.07 -8.88 5.50
N CYS A 32 -10.07 -8.75 6.84
CA CYS A 32 -9.32 -9.62 7.73
C CYS A 32 -10.10 -10.91 8.02
N LYS A 33 -9.55 -12.06 7.57
CA LYS A 33 -10.16 -13.39 7.76
C LYS A 33 -10.42 -13.74 9.23
N PHE A 34 -9.52 -13.33 10.14
CA PHE A 34 -9.72 -13.52 11.58
C PHE A 34 -10.95 -12.76 12.08
N GLN A 35 -11.10 -11.48 11.72
CA GLN A 35 -12.23 -10.66 12.17
C GLN A 35 -13.56 -11.16 11.59
N ARG A 36 -13.56 -11.63 10.34
CA ARG A 36 -14.72 -12.28 9.74
C ARG A 36 -15.13 -13.55 10.47
N ALA A 37 -14.17 -14.45 10.71
CA ALA A 37 -14.43 -15.68 11.44
C ALA A 37 -14.95 -15.40 12.85
N LYS A 38 -14.39 -14.40 13.53
CA LYS A 38 -14.88 -13.92 14.83
C LYS A 38 -16.32 -13.41 14.76
N ALA A 39 -16.67 -12.62 13.74
CA ALA A 39 -18.03 -12.12 13.55
C ALA A 39 -19.04 -13.25 13.29
N SER A 40 -18.63 -14.29 12.56
CA SER A 40 -19.46 -15.47 12.28
C SER A 40 -19.41 -16.58 13.34
N ASN A 41 -18.72 -16.35 14.48
CA ASN A 41 -18.48 -17.36 15.52
C ASN A 41 -17.83 -18.66 15.02
N ILE A 42 -16.96 -18.57 14.01
CA ILE A 42 -16.20 -19.68 13.44
C ILE A 42 -14.79 -19.70 14.04
N VAL A 43 -14.27 -20.91 14.31
CA VAL A 43 -12.89 -21.09 14.76
C VAL A 43 -11.93 -20.73 13.62
N TYR A 44 -11.17 -19.64 13.81
CA TYR A 44 -10.12 -19.25 12.87
C TYR A 44 -8.81 -19.97 13.19
N GLN A 45 -8.29 -20.73 12.23
CA GLN A 45 -6.94 -21.29 12.32
C GLN A 45 -5.97 -20.42 11.53
N ASP A 46 -5.17 -19.65 12.26
CA ASP A 46 -4.12 -18.85 11.67
C ASP A 46 -2.95 -19.74 11.20
N LYS A 47 -2.61 -19.64 9.92
CA LYS A 47 -1.47 -20.33 9.29
C LYS A 47 -0.32 -19.37 8.99
N SER A 48 -0.45 -18.10 9.39
CA SER A 48 0.52 -17.05 9.10
C SER A 48 1.76 -17.23 9.97
N LEU A 49 2.92 -17.24 9.33
CA LEU A 49 4.22 -17.21 10.01
C LEU A 49 4.50 -15.81 10.61
N GLY A 50 3.90 -14.77 10.03
CA GLY A 50 4.19 -13.38 10.34
C GLY A 50 5.60 -12.96 9.91
N LEU A 51 5.97 -11.72 10.23
CA LEU A 51 7.30 -11.20 9.98
C LEU A 51 8.23 -11.46 11.18
N PRO A 52 9.52 -11.76 10.96
CA PRO A 52 10.51 -11.85 12.04
C PRO A 52 10.58 -10.56 12.86
N GLN A 53 10.72 -10.68 14.18
CA GLN A 53 10.62 -9.52 15.08
C GLN A 53 11.69 -8.44 14.81
N ASN A 54 12.90 -8.84 14.39
CA ASN A 54 13.94 -7.89 13.99
C ASN A 54 13.52 -7.06 12.78
N ILE A 55 12.90 -7.69 11.77
CA ILE A 55 12.38 -7.00 10.57
C ILE A 55 11.25 -6.06 10.95
N VAL A 56 10.31 -6.51 11.79
CA VAL A 56 9.21 -5.65 12.28
C VAL A 56 9.77 -4.43 12.99
N ASN A 57 10.75 -4.60 13.89
CA ASN A 57 11.35 -3.49 14.63
C ASN A 57 12.04 -2.48 13.72
N THR A 58 12.72 -2.95 12.68
CA THR A 58 13.40 -2.08 11.69
C THR A 58 12.39 -1.31 10.84
N ILE A 59 11.32 -1.97 10.36
CA ILE A 59 10.37 -1.37 9.40
C ILE A 59 9.33 -0.50 10.11
N LYS A 60 8.93 -0.86 11.33
CA LYS A 60 7.86 -0.18 12.07
C LYS A 60 8.02 1.36 12.12
N PRO A 61 9.16 1.96 12.50
CA PRO A 61 9.27 3.42 12.56
C PRO A 61 9.00 4.05 11.19
N VAL A 62 9.64 3.55 10.13
CA VAL A 62 9.44 4.03 8.75
C VAL A 62 7.98 3.88 8.33
N TYR A 63 7.35 2.74 8.61
CA TYR A 63 5.96 2.51 8.27
C TYR A 63 5.02 3.47 9.02
N MET A 64 5.30 3.77 10.28
CA MET A 64 4.49 4.71 11.08
C MET A 64 4.66 6.15 10.59
N ASP A 65 5.86 6.55 10.16
CA ASP A 65 6.08 7.85 9.52
C ASP A 65 5.28 7.96 8.20
N LEU A 66 5.21 6.87 7.42
CA LEU A 66 4.38 6.78 6.21
C LEU A 66 2.86 6.80 6.51
N CYS A 67 2.46 6.54 7.76
CA CYS A 67 1.08 6.67 8.20
C CYS A 67 0.70 8.11 8.58
N ASP A 68 1.58 9.10 8.39
CA ASP A 68 1.27 10.51 8.62
C ASP A 68 0.03 10.97 7.83
N ARG A 69 -0.85 11.73 8.49
CA ARG A 69 -2.11 12.15 7.87
C ARG A 69 -1.89 13.11 6.71
N ASN A 70 -0.92 14.02 6.80
CA ASN A 70 -0.65 14.97 5.72
C ASN A 70 -0.09 14.26 4.48
N LEU A 71 0.75 13.24 4.69
CA LEU A 71 1.23 12.38 3.61
C LEU A 71 0.07 11.60 2.97
N LEU A 72 -0.74 10.92 3.79
CA LEU A 72 -1.86 10.10 3.30
C LEU A 72 -2.94 10.92 2.59
N THR A 73 -3.20 12.17 3.02
CA THR A 73 -4.15 13.05 2.32
C THR A 73 -3.74 13.31 0.87
N LYS A 74 -2.45 13.32 0.55
CA LYS A 74 -1.96 13.44 -0.83
C LYS A 74 -2.31 12.22 -1.68
N CYS A 75 -2.41 11.04 -1.08
CA CYS A 75 -2.78 9.80 -1.75
C CYS A 75 -4.28 9.72 -2.10
N LEU A 76 -5.14 10.52 -1.45
CA LEU A 76 -6.59 10.50 -1.70
C LEU A 76 -6.97 10.90 -3.13
N GLN A 77 -6.15 11.74 -3.77
CA GLN A 77 -6.42 12.19 -5.14
C GLN A 77 -6.11 11.12 -6.19
N GLY A 78 -5.51 9.98 -5.81
CA GLY A 78 -5.13 8.92 -6.74
C GLY A 78 -4.12 9.35 -7.81
N LYS A 79 -3.40 10.45 -7.58
CA LYS A 79 -2.39 10.94 -8.51
C LYS A 79 -1.16 10.04 -8.47
N THR A 80 -0.52 9.90 -9.62
CA THR A 80 0.77 9.20 -9.73
C THR A 80 1.82 9.90 -8.86
N GLN A 81 2.69 9.12 -8.22
CA GLN A 81 3.83 9.65 -7.46
C GLN A 81 4.89 10.31 -8.36
N ASN A 82 4.85 10.06 -9.67
CA ASN A 82 5.77 10.59 -10.65
C ASN A 82 5.00 11.28 -11.81
N PRO A 83 4.59 12.54 -11.63
CA PRO A 83 3.91 13.31 -12.68
C PRO A 83 4.74 13.40 -13.96
N ASN A 84 6.07 13.45 -13.82
CA ASN A 84 6.99 13.53 -14.96
C ASN A 84 6.95 12.27 -15.82
N GLU A 85 6.80 11.09 -15.22
CA GLU A 85 6.69 9.84 -15.98
C GLU A 85 5.37 9.75 -16.75
N SER A 86 4.26 10.20 -16.16
CA SER A 86 2.99 10.30 -16.90
C SER A 86 3.06 11.30 -18.06
N PHE A 87 3.70 12.45 -17.85
CA PHE A 87 3.88 13.45 -18.89
C PHE A 87 4.82 12.95 -20.00
N ASN A 88 5.97 12.40 -19.62
CA ASN A 88 6.96 11.87 -20.56
C ASN A 88 6.41 10.69 -21.36
N ALA A 89 5.56 9.84 -20.78
CA ALA A 89 4.89 8.76 -21.50
C ALA A 89 4.01 9.29 -22.64
N ILE A 90 3.24 10.36 -22.40
CA ILE A 90 2.45 11.03 -23.44
C ILE A 90 3.36 11.67 -24.48
N LEU A 91 4.41 12.38 -24.04
CA LEU A 91 5.36 13.02 -24.94
C LEU A 91 6.02 12.01 -25.88
N TRP A 92 6.47 10.86 -25.36
CA TRP A 92 7.13 9.82 -26.16
C TRP A 92 6.17 9.06 -27.09
N GLN A 93 4.87 9.04 -26.80
CA GLN A 93 3.88 8.56 -27.76
C GLN A 93 3.72 9.50 -28.95
N ILE A 94 3.87 10.82 -28.74
CA ILE A 94 3.76 11.84 -29.78
C ILE A 94 5.09 11.98 -30.55
N LEU A 95 6.21 11.96 -29.83
CA LEU A 95 7.58 12.13 -30.32
C LEU A 95 8.41 10.91 -29.91
N PRO A 96 8.40 9.83 -30.72
CA PRO A 96 9.16 8.62 -30.44
C PRO A 96 10.66 8.95 -30.35
N LYS A 97 11.38 8.32 -29.41
CA LYS A 97 12.83 8.53 -29.28
C LYS A 97 13.62 7.85 -30.38
N GLU A 98 12.99 6.89 -31.03
CA GLU A 98 13.55 6.03 -32.06
C GLU A 98 13.60 6.72 -33.42
N VAL A 99 12.85 7.82 -33.57
CA VAL A 99 12.72 8.54 -34.84
C VAL A 99 13.14 9.99 -34.63
N PHE A 100 14.23 10.38 -35.29
CA PHE A 100 14.62 11.78 -35.36
C PHE A 100 13.61 12.53 -36.24
N VAL A 101 12.81 13.40 -35.64
CA VAL A 101 11.85 14.27 -36.33
C VAL A 101 12.36 15.69 -36.24
N GLU A 102 12.96 16.18 -37.33
CA GLU A 102 13.37 17.57 -37.50
C GLU A 102 12.25 18.34 -38.20
N HIS A 103 11.91 19.52 -37.67
CA HIS A 103 11.10 20.47 -38.43
C HIS A 103 12.02 21.09 -39.49
N GLN A 104 11.63 21.03 -40.77
CA GLN A 104 12.32 21.81 -41.79
C GLN A 104 12.10 23.29 -41.50
N THR A 105 13.01 23.90 -40.75
CA THR A 105 13.09 25.35 -40.63
C THR A 105 13.70 25.91 -41.90
N LEU A 106 13.10 27.00 -42.40
CA LEU A 106 13.37 27.63 -43.70
C LEU A 106 14.88 27.67 -44.03
N ARG A 107 15.22 27.23 -45.24
CA ARG A 107 16.58 27.31 -45.82
C ARG A 107 17.04 28.75 -46.00
#